data_AF-A0A392QQU4-F1
#
_entry.id   AF-A0A392QQU4-F1
#
_cell.length_a   1.000
_cell.length_b   1.000
_cell.length_c   1.000
_cell.angle_alpha   90.00
_cell.angle_beta   90.00
_cell.angle_gamma   90.00
#
_symmetry.space_group_name_H-M   'P 1'
#
loop_
_entity.id
_entity.type
_entity.pdbx_description
1 polymer ?
#
loop_
_entity_poly.entity_id
_entity_poly.type
_entity_poly.pdbx_seq_one_letter_code
_entity_poly.pdbx_strand_id
1 'polypeptide(L)' 'GYYKCSSMRGCPARKHVERCLEEPTMLIVTYEGDHNHPKVPTQSANA' A
#
# COMPACT_ATOMS: atom_id res chain seq x y z
N GLY A 1 -7.76 -2.80 -6.29
CA GLY A 1 -8.14 -2.00 -5.10
C GLY A 1 -7.11 -0.93 -4.86
N TYR A 2 -7.51 0.35 -4.78
CA TYR A 2 -6.57 1.48 -4.76
C TYR A 2 -6.47 2.12 -3.37
N TYR A 3 -5.25 2.27 -2.86
CA TYR A 3 -4.98 2.80 -1.53
C TYR A 3 -4.00 3.97 -1.61
N LYS A 4 -4.31 5.05 -0.88
CA LYS A 4 -3.42 6.21 -0.71
C LYS A 4 -2.82 6.18 0.68
N CYS A 5 -1.59 6.66 0.84
CA CYS A 5 -1.00 6.85 2.16
C CYS A 5 -1.87 7.82 2.98
N SER A 6 -2.18 7.44 4.22
CA SER A 6 -2.94 8.26 5.17
C SER A 6 -2.08 8.85 6.29
N SER A 7 -0.80 8.46 6.39
CA SER A 7 0.10 8.89 7.47
C SER A 7 0.40 10.39 7.46
N MET A 8 0.41 11.01 6.29
CA MET A 8 0.56 12.46 6.14
C MET A 8 -0.38 12.97 5.05
N ARG A 9 -1.07 14.08 5.33
CA ARG A 9 -1.90 14.78 4.35
C ARG A 9 -1.05 15.18 3.15
N GLY A 10 -1.46 14.76 1.95
CA GLY A 10 -0.76 15.08 0.72
C GLY A 10 0.45 14.19 0.40
N CYS A 11 0.69 13.11 1.15
CA CYS A 11 1.71 12.14 0.78
C CYS A 11 1.44 11.57 -0.63
N PRO A 12 2.44 11.57 -1.54
CA PRO A 12 2.24 11.11 -2.92
C PRO A 12 2.23 9.59 -3.05
N ALA A 13 2.66 8.84 -2.02
CA ALA A 13 2.73 7.38 -2.02
C ALA A 13 1.35 6.71 -2.08
N ARG A 14 1.23 5.73 -2.97
CA ARG A 14 -0.01 4.98 -3.25
C ARG A 14 0.31 3.52 -3.55
N LYS A 15 -0.69 2.66 -3.44
CA LYS A 15 -0.60 1.28 -3.90
C LYS A 15 -1.88 0.79 -4.56
N HIS A 16 -1.72 -0.02 -5.59
CA HIS A 16 -2.79 -0.81 -6.18
C HIS A 16 -2.66 -2.27 -5.73
N VAL A 17 -3.76 -2.90 -5.36
CA VAL A 17 -3.84 -4.31 -4.95
C VAL A 17 -4.84 -5.04 -5.84
N GLU A 18 -4.38 -5.99 -6.62
CA GLU A 18 -5.19 -6.85 -7.49
C GLU A 18 -5.00 -8.31 -7.12
N ARG A 19 -5.98 -9.15 -7.47
CA ARG A 19 -5.81 -10.61 -7.44
C ARG A 19 -5.25 -11.05 -8.78
N CYS A 20 -4.28 -11.96 -8.76
CA CYS A 20 -3.81 -12.59 -9.98
C CYS A 20 -4.95 -13.40 -10.62
N LEU A 21 -5.06 -13.33 -11.95
CA LEU A 21 -6.09 -14.04 -12.69
C LEU A 21 -5.79 -15.55 -12.79
N GLU A 22 -4.52 -15.90 -12.87
CA GLU A 22 -4.07 -17.30 -13.00
C GLU A 22 -4.03 -18.00 -11.64
N GLU A 23 -3.68 -17.26 -10.57
CA GLU A 23 -3.60 -17.79 -9.21
C GLU A 23 -4.38 -16.88 -8.23
N PRO A 24 -5.67 -17.17 -7.95
CA PRO A 24 -6.52 -16.29 -7.13
C PRO A 24 -6.06 -16.12 -5.66
N THR A 25 -5.17 -16.99 -5.19
CA THR A 25 -4.51 -16.87 -3.87
C THR A 25 -3.36 -15.86 -3.87
N MET A 26 -2.85 -15.49 -5.04
CA MET A 26 -1.78 -14.52 -5.20
C MET A 26 -2.32 -13.09 -5.34
N LEU A 27 -1.70 -12.16 -4.62
CA LEU A 27 -1.96 -10.73 -4.75
C LEU A 27 -0.84 -10.04 -5.50
N ILE A 28 -1.22 -9.22 -6.47
CA ILE A 28 -0.32 -8.32 -7.18
C ILE A 28 -0.43 -6.96 -6.50
N VAL A 29 0.70 -6.45 -6.00
CA VAL A 29 0.75 -5.14 -5.33
C VAL A 29 1.71 -4.23 -6.07
N THR A 30 1.19 -3.14 -6.61
CA THR A 30 1.97 -2.12 -7.32
C THR A 30 2.08 -0.88 -6.44
N TYR A 31 3.30 -0.43 -6.17
CA TYR A 31 3.56 0.79 -5.39
C TYR A 31 3.89 1.94 -6.35
N GLU A 32 3.30 3.10 -6.10
CA GLU A 32 3.46 4.30 -6.92
C GLU A 32 3.80 5.50 -6.04
N GLY A 33 4.89 6.19 -6.36
CA GLY A 33 5.37 7.36 -5.61
C GLY A 33 6.00 7.02 -4.26
N ASP A 34 6.90 7.90 -3.80
CA ASP A 34 7.64 7.70 -2.55
C ASP A 34 6.99 8.41 -1.35
N HIS A 35 7.27 7.89 -0.16
CA HIS A 35 6.89 8.58 1.07
C HIS A 35 7.79 9.80 1.29
N ASN A 36 7.16 10.96 1.50
CA ASN A 36 7.84 12.21 1.85
C ASN A 36 7.71 12.57 3.33
N HIS A 37 7.56 11.56 4.19
CA HIS A 37 7.43 11.71 5.63
C HIS A 37 8.17 10.56 6.35
N PRO A 38 8.57 10.75 7.63
CA PRO A 38 9.14 9.66 8.40
C PRO A 38 8.17 8.48 8.46
N LYS A 39 8.73 7.26 8.52
CA LYS A 39 7.92 6.07 8.80
C LYS A 39 7.28 6.27 10.16
N VAL A 40 5.95 6.43 10.17
CA VAL A 40 5.19 6.26 11.40
C VAL A 40 5.37 4.81 11.84
N PRO A 41 5.50 4.53 13.16
CA PRO A 41 5.45 3.17 13.64
C PRO A 41 4.05 2.63 13.30
N THR A 42 3.96 1.94 12.17
CA THR A 42 2.80 1.13 11.85
C THR A 42 2.77 0.03 12.91
N GLN A 43 1.69 -0.03 13.68
CA GLN A 43 1.36 -1.26 14.42
C GLN A 43 1.12 -2.35 13.37
N SER A 44 2.19 -3.00 12.93
CA SER A 44 2.14 -4.34 12.36
C SER A 44 1.82 -5.26 13.55
N ALA A 45 0.87 -6.16 13.54
CA ALA A 45 0.17 -6.82 12.45
C ALA A 45 -1.21 -7.29 12.96
N ASN A 46 -2.05 -7.76 12.05
CA ASN A 46 -3.09 -8.73 12.42
C ASN A 46 -2.44 -9.83 13.26
N ALA A 47 -2.90 -9.98 14.50
CA ALA A 47 -2.72 -11.18 15.30
C ALA A 47 -3.71 -12.25 14.82
#